data_AF-A0A522GM94-F1
#
_entry.id   AF-A0A522GM94-F1
#
_cell.length_a   1.000
_cell.length_b   1.000
_cell.length_c   1.000
_cell.angle_alpha   90.00
_cell.angle_beta   90.00
_cell.angle_gamma   90.00
#
_symmetry.space_group_name_H-M   'P 1'
#
loop_
_entity.id
_entity.type
_entity.pdbx_description
1 polymer ?
#
loop_
_entity_poly.entity_id
_entity_poly.type
_entity_poly.pdbx_seq_one_letter_code
_entity_poly.pdbx_strand_id
1 'polypeptide(L)'
;MADHVTPHFHNQPGLAQVRIGAKEFMCVGALPPFDHPHIFIDMGDETEAICPYCSTHYVYDASLHGGCMPPECAYDPSQDRSARRSLEMR
;
A
#
# COMPACT_ATOMS: atom_id res chain seq x y z
N MET A 1 -16.76 -1.50 17.25
CA MET A 1 -16.47 -0.80 15.99
C MET A 1 -15.08 -1.21 15.61
N ALA A 2 -14.93 -2.30 14.85
CA ALA A 2 -13.65 -2.59 14.21
C ALA A 2 -13.57 -1.58 13.07
N ASP A 3 -12.77 -0.53 13.27
CA ASP A 3 -12.34 0.31 12.18
C ASP A 3 -11.62 -0.65 11.23
N HIS A 4 -12.30 -1.08 10.17
CA HIS A 4 -11.71 -1.93 9.14
C HIS A 4 -10.71 -1.05 8.41
N VAL A 5 -9.53 -0.86 9.00
CA VAL A 5 -8.43 -0.10 8.41
C VAL A 5 -7.96 -0.91 7.22
N THR A 6 -8.47 -0.57 6.04
CA THR A 6 -7.98 -1.15 4.80
C THR A 6 -6.49 -0.82 4.70
N PRO A 7 -5.59 -1.81 4.64
CA PRO A 7 -4.16 -1.55 4.56
C PRO A 7 -3.84 -0.81 3.27
N HIS A 8 -2.99 0.21 3.37
CA HIS A 8 -2.53 0.99 2.23
C HIS A 8 -1.11 0.55 1.90
N PHE A 9 -0.85 0.30 0.61
CA PHE A 9 0.47 -0.08 0.14
C PHE A 9 0.95 0.86 -0.97
N HIS A 10 2.24 1.11 -0.98
CA HIS A 10 2.92 1.90 -2.01
C HIS A 10 4.16 1.17 -2.51
N ASN A 11 4.55 1.46 -3.74
CA ASN A 11 5.73 0.92 -4.39
C ASN A 11 6.65 2.04 -4.86
N GLN A 12 6.97 2.97 -3.94
CA GLN A 12 8.02 3.96 -4.16
C GLN A 12 9.37 3.33 -4.59
N PRO A 13 9.83 2.20 -4.03
CA PRO A 13 11.11 1.60 -4.47
C PRO A 13 11.12 1.08 -5.91
N GLY A 14 9.98 1.03 -6.60
CA GLY A 14 9.92 0.57 -8.00
C GLY A 14 10.14 -0.94 -8.14
N LEU A 15 9.67 -1.72 -7.19
CA LEU A 15 9.79 -3.18 -7.20
C LEU A 15 8.85 -3.77 -8.25
N ALA A 16 9.29 -4.84 -8.91
CA ALA A 16 8.44 -5.59 -9.82
C ALA A 16 7.31 -6.31 -9.07
N GLN A 17 7.57 -6.76 -7.84
CA GLN A 17 6.69 -7.56 -7.01
C GLN A 17 6.75 -7.10 -5.54
N VAL A 18 5.59 -7.04 -4.89
CA VAL A 18 5.43 -6.77 -3.46
C VAL A 18 4.60 -7.89 -2.84
N ARG A 19 5.09 -8.49 -1.76
CA ARG A 19 4.32 -9.51 -1.02
C ARG A 19 3.49 -8.85 0.06
N ILE A 20 2.21 -9.20 0.16
CA ILE A 20 1.27 -8.62 1.12
C ILE A 20 0.52 -9.72 1.87
N GLY A 21 0.22 -9.49 3.14
CA GLY A 21 -0.56 -10.41 3.97
C GLY A 21 -2.05 -10.11 3.98
N ALA A 22 -2.54 -9.25 3.08
CA ALA A 22 -3.93 -8.85 2.97
C ALA A 22 -4.41 -9.07 1.53
N LYS A 23 -5.67 -9.52 1.38
CA LYS A 23 -6.30 -9.70 0.07
C LYS A 23 -7.05 -8.45 -0.42
N GLU A 24 -7.46 -7.62 0.53
CA GLU A 24 -8.18 -6.36 0.32
C GLU A 24 -7.28 -5.20 0.75
N PHE A 25 -6.89 -4.34 -0.18
CA PHE A 25 -5.95 -3.25 0.10
C PHE A 25 -6.11 -2.06 -0.84
N MET A 26 -5.56 -0.92 -0.43
CA MET A 26 -5.52 0.31 -1.23
C MET A 26 -4.12 0.51 -1.80
N CYS A 27 -4.02 0.54 -3.13
CA CYS A 27 -2.77 0.88 -3.81
C CYS A 27 -2.65 2.40 -3.95
N VAL A 28 -1.68 2.98 -3.24
CA VAL A 28 -1.30 4.41 -3.32
C VAL A 28 -0.42 4.66 -4.55
N GLY A 29 0.37 3.64 -4.93
CA GLY A 29 1.32 3.73 -6.03
C GLY A 29 2.65 4.35 -5.60
N ALA A 30 2.95 5.54 -6.10
CA ALA A 30 4.15 6.29 -5.72
C ALA A 30 3.80 7.34 -4.66
N LEU A 31 4.79 7.78 -3.89
CA LEU A 31 4.60 8.91 -2.97
C LEU A 31 4.44 10.23 -3.76
N PRO A 32 3.71 11.23 -3.22
CA PRO A 32 3.52 12.53 -3.87
C PRO A 32 4.86 13.15 -4.29
N PRO A 33 4.98 13.79 -5.48
CA PRO A 33 3.93 14.32 -6.36
C PRO A 33 3.57 13.46 -7.60
N PHE A 34 3.96 12.18 -7.61
CA PHE A 34 3.72 11.29 -8.76
C PHE A 34 2.69 10.20 -8.44
N ASP A 35 1.85 10.41 -7.43
CA ASP A 35 0.77 9.49 -7.14
C ASP A 35 -0.29 9.49 -8.26
N HIS A 36 -0.94 8.35 -8.43
CA HIS A 36 -2.07 8.17 -9.33
C HIS A 36 -3.31 7.98 -8.44
N PRO A 37 -4.55 8.11 -8.94
CA PRO A 37 -5.73 7.92 -8.11
C PRO A 37 -5.69 6.58 -7.38
N HIS A 38 -5.69 6.63 -6.04
CA HIS A 38 -5.61 5.44 -5.20
C HIS A 38 -6.75 4.48 -5.54
N ILE A 39 -6.41 3.27 -5.92
CA ILE A 39 -7.38 2.24 -6.30
C ILE A 39 -7.46 1.16 -5.23
N PHE A 40 -8.67 0.72 -4.94
CA PHE A 40 -8.94 -0.46 -4.13
C PHE A 40 -8.74 -1.71 -4.98
N ILE A 41 -7.90 -2.62 -4.50
CA ILE A 41 -7.66 -3.92 -5.13
C ILE A 41 -8.13 -4.99 -4.14
N ASP A 42 -9.05 -5.82 -4.63
CA ASP A 42 -9.47 -7.05 -3.98
C ASP A 42 -9.00 -8.24 -4.81
N MET A 43 -8.25 -9.13 -4.16
CA MET A 43 -7.79 -10.38 -4.79
C MET A 43 -8.86 -11.47 -4.78
N GLY A 44 -9.88 -11.37 -3.92
CA GLY A 44 -10.90 -12.42 -3.77
C GLY A 44 -10.28 -13.79 -3.48
N ASP A 45 -10.52 -14.75 -4.37
CA ASP A 45 -9.97 -16.12 -4.29
C ASP A 45 -8.55 -16.24 -4.82
N GLU A 46 -8.05 -15.25 -5.56
CA GLU A 46 -6.71 -15.25 -6.14
C GLU A 46 -5.65 -14.92 -5.08
N THR A 47 -4.40 -15.29 -5.38
CA THR A 47 -3.23 -15.01 -4.53
C THR A 47 -2.30 -13.97 -5.15
N GLU A 48 -2.66 -13.41 -6.29
CA GLU A 48 -1.88 -12.37 -6.95
C GLU A 48 -2.81 -11.38 -7.65
N ALA A 49 -2.42 -10.11 -7.67
CA ALA A 49 -3.14 -9.07 -8.38
C ALA A 49 -2.17 -8.01 -8.89
N ILE A 50 -2.48 -7.42 -10.04
CA ILE A 50 -1.66 -6.37 -10.64
C ILE A 50 -2.43 -5.06 -10.56
N CYS A 51 -1.79 -4.00 -10.06
CA CYS A 51 -2.38 -2.67 -10.12
C CYS A 51 -2.41 -2.18 -11.58
N PRO A 52 -3.58 -1.82 -12.15
CA PRO A 52 -3.68 -1.39 -13.56
C PRO A 52 -2.97 -0.06 -13.85
N TYR A 53 -2.66 0.73 -12.82
CA TYR A 53 -1.99 2.03 -12.97
C TYR A 53 -0.49 1.97 -12.71
N CYS A 54 -0.07 1.31 -11.63
CA CYS A 54 1.35 1.20 -11.27
C CYS A 54 2.07 0.00 -11.87
N SER A 55 1.34 -0.91 -12.52
CA SER A 55 1.88 -2.20 -12.98
C SER A 55 2.64 -2.97 -11.89
N THR A 56 2.33 -2.70 -10.62
CA THR A 56 2.94 -3.36 -9.47
C THR A 56 2.23 -4.70 -9.25
N HIS A 57 3.01 -5.77 -9.17
CA HIS A 57 2.51 -7.11 -8.89
C HIS A 57 2.44 -7.33 -7.38
N TYR A 58 1.24 -7.50 -6.86
CA TYR A 58 0.99 -7.85 -5.46
C TYR A 58 0.79 -9.35 -5.35
N VAL A 59 1.50 -9.98 -4.42
CA VAL A 59 1.38 -11.42 -4.14
C VAL A 59 0.96 -11.61 -2.70
N TYR A 60 -0.16 -12.31 -2.50
CA TYR A 60 -0.64 -12.69 -1.19
C TYR A 60 0.27 -13.75 -0.56
N ASP A 61 0.78 -13.46 0.62
CA ASP A 61 1.52 -14.41 1.45
C ASP A 61 0.85 -14.50 2.82
N ALA A 62 0.25 -15.66 3.11
CA ALA A 62 -0.44 -15.91 4.37
C ALA A 62 0.50 -15.80 5.59
N SER A 63 1.81 -15.96 5.41
CA SER A 63 2.80 -15.85 6.50
C SER A 63 3.01 -14.40 6.95
N LEU A 64 2.63 -13.40 6.14
CA LEU A 64 2.82 -11.99 6.45
C LEU A 64 1.75 -11.42 7.40
N HIS A 65 0.66 -12.15 7.67
CA HIS A 65 -0.39 -11.79 8.67
C HIS A 65 -0.81 -10.30 8.63
N GLY A 66 -1.07 -9.75 7.44
CA GLY A 66 -1.45 -8.34 7.24
C GLY A 66 -0.28 -7.35 7.06
N GLY A 67 0.96 -7.80 7.15
CA GLY A 67 2.15 -7.01 6.81
C GLY A 67 2.45 -7.00 5.30
N CYS A 68 3.54 -6.35 4.91
CA CYS A 68 4.11 -6.46 3.56
C CYS A 68 5.61 -6.73 3.59
N MET A 69 6.12 -7.28 2.50
CA MET A 69 7.54 -7.47 2.26
C MET A 69 7.90 -6.93 0.86
N PRO A 70 8.84 -5.97 0.78
CA PRO A 70 9.57 -5.35 1.87
C PRO A 70 8.68 -4.43 2.76
N PRO A 71 9.02 -4.25 4.05
CA PRO A 71 8.20 -3.51 5.00
C PRO A 71 8.08 -2.01 4.68
N GLU A 72 8.99 -1.48 3.83
CA GLU A 72 8.95 -0.11 3.34
C GLU A 72 7.77 0.17 2.39
N CYS A 73 7.10 -0.87 1.87
CA CYS A 73 5.93 -0.71 1.01
C CYS A 73 4.63 -0.45 1.80
N ALA A 74 4.63 -0.58 3.12
CA ALA A 74 3.48 -0.27 3.94
C ALA A 74 3.31 1.24 4.02
N TYR A 75 2.17 1.74 3.52
CA TYR A 75 1.83 3.14 3.66
C TYR A 75 1.17 3.37 5.00
N ASP A 76 1.85 4.08 5.88
CA ASP A 76 1.29 4.52 7.15
C ASP A 76 0.98 6.03 7.08
N PRO A 77 -0.30 6.45 7.23
CA PRO A 77 -0.68 7.85 7.12
C PRO A 77 -0.07 8.75 8.21
N SER A 78 0.45 8.18 9.31
CA SER A 78 1.18 8.93 10.34
C SER A 78 2.66 9.20 9.98
N GLN A 79 3.18 8.49 8.97
CA GLN A 79 4.53 8.65 8.42
C GLN A 79 4.58 9.63 7.23
N ASP A 80 3.43 10.15 6.78
CA ASP A 80 3.41 11.20 5.76
C ASP A 80 4.10 12.48 6.29
N ARG A 81 5.31 12.70 5.77
CA ARG A 81 6.16 13.85 6.12
C ARG A 81 5.61 15.18 5.59
N SER A 82 4.65 15.13 4.67
CA SER A 82 3.93 16.30 4.15
C SER A 82 3.00 16.87 5.23
N ALA A 83 2.32 16.02 6.00
CA ALA A 83 1.45 16.41 7.10
C ALA A 83 2.23 16.92 8.34
N ARG A 84 3.38 16.32 8.67
CA ARG A 84 4.19 16.75 9.84
C ARG A 84 4.73 18.18 9.70
N ARG A 85 5.09 18.60 8.48
CA ARG A 85 5.68 19.93 8.24
C ARG A 85 4.69 21.09 8.45
N SER A 86 3.38 20.83 8.47
CA SER A 86 2.36 21.82 8.81
C SER A 86 2.06 21.91 10.31
N LEU A 87 2.42 20.90 11.11
CA LEU A 87 2.17 20.90 12.56
C LEU A 87 3.31 21.54 13.36
N GLU A 88 4.55 21.49 12.86
CA GLU A 88 5.73 22.10 13.51
C GLU A 88 5.89 23.61 13.25
N MET A 89 4.99 24.24 12.48
CA MET A 89 5.00 25.68 12.17
C MET A 89 3.84 26.47 12.82
N ARG A 90 3.40 26.06 14.01
CA ARG A 90 2.44 26.81 14.84
C ARG A 90 2.92 26.94 16.27
#